data_AF-A0A817EUL5-F1
#
_entry.id   AF-A0A817EUL5-F1
#
_cell.length_a   1.000
_cell.length_b   1.000
_cell.length_c   1.000
_cell.angle_alpha   90.00
_cell.angle_beta   90.00
_cell.angle_gamma   90.00
#
_symmetry.space_group_name_H-M   'P 1'
#
loop_
_entity.id
_entity.type
_entity.pdbx_description
1 polymer ?
#
loop_
_entity_poly.entity_id
_entity_poly.type
_entity_poly.pdbx_seq_one_letter_code
_entity_poly.pdbx_strand_id
1 'polypeptide(L)'
;MAKPLSQFIRVTSHVQFPITFEPTQIAPYQRSLSFLINNFYRHYVKIIVDVRLPIVQLSAEKLLRRSLPHILAEDSFRKVVNLYNPLNVSTEFRWIPIIGPKGTTFSIRLAAGL
;
A
#
# COMPACT_ATOMS: atom_id res chain seq x y z
N MET A 1 -4.64 24.10 -10.23
CA MET A 1 -5.04 25.48 -9.81
C MET A 1 -4.77 25.60 -8.32
N ALA A 2 -3.94 26.55 -7.90
CA ALA A 2 -3.66 26.79 -6.48
C ALA A 2 -4.88 27.44 -5.80
N LYS A 3 -5.35 26.90 -4.69
CA LYS A 3 -6.37 27.54 -3.85
C LYS A 3 -5.75 28.71 -3.09
N PRO A 4 -6.48 29.82 -2.87
CA PRO A 4 -5.94 30.96 -2.14
C PRO A 4 -5.69 30.60 -0.67
N LEU A 5 -4.58 31.09 -0.11
CA LEU A 5 -4.17 30.89 1.28
C LEU A 5 -5.06 31.64 2.29
N SER A 6 -5.99 32.47 1.80
CA SER A 6 -7.00 33.20 2.58
C SER A 6 -8.32 33.24 1.80
N GLN A 7 -9.45 33.23 2.51
CA GLN A 7 -10.77 33.31 1.88
C GLN A 7 -11.80 33.91 2.83
N PHE A 8 -12.83 34.53 2.24
CA PHE A 8 -14.01 34.97 2.98
C PHE A 8 -14.99 33.81 3.14
N ILE A 9 -15.38 33.54 4.38
CA ILE A 9 -16.32 32.47 4.73
C ILE A 9 -17.58 33.13 5.27
N ARG A 10 -18.76 32.76 4.76
CA ARG A 10 -20.03 33.22 5.31
C ARG A 10 -20.30 32.46 6.62
N VAL A 11 -20.93 33.13 7.58
CA VAL A 11 -21.17 32.61 8.94
C VAL A 11 -21.87 31.23 8.94
N THR A 12 -22.73 30.97 7.97
CA THR A 12 -23.50 29.71 7.86
C THR A 12 -22.94 28.73 6.83
N SER A 13 -21.81 29.05 6.20
CA SER A 13 -21.23 28.20 5.14
C SER A 13 -20.28 27.16 5.70
N HIS A 14 -20.37 25.94 5.15
CA HIS A 14 -19.38 24.89 5.39
C HIS A 14 -18.29 24.99 4.32
N VAL A 15 -17.01 25.05 4.73
CA VAL A 15 -15.90 25.14 3.79
C VAL A 15 -14.89 24.03 4.04
N GLN A 16 -14.41 23.42 2.95
CA GLN A 16 -13.41 22.36 2.97
C GLN A 16 -12.07 22.87 2.44
N PHE A 17 -11.03 22.67 3.23
CA PHE A 17 -9.66 22.96 2.85
C PHE A 17 -8.96 21.63 2.53
N PRO A 18 -8.82 21.26 1.24
CA PRO A 18 -8.12 20.05 0.88
C PRO A 18 -6.63 20.22 1.20
N ILE A 19 -6.08 19.21 1.86
CA ILE A 19 -4.65 19.12 2.15
C ILE A 19 -4.13 17.92 1.38
N THR A 20 -3.20 18.15 0.46
CA THR A 20 -2.52 17.09 -0.28
C THR A 20 -1.27 16.68 0.47
N PHE A 21 -1.09 15.37 0.65
CA PHE A 21 0.09 14.81 1.29
C PHE A 21 0.80 13.87 0.31
N GLU A 22 2.03 14.22 -0.04
CA GLU A 22 2.88 13.48 -0.98
C GLU A 22 4.17 13.06 -0.24
N PRO A 23 4.21 11.88 0.39
CA PRO A 23 5.38 11.44 1.14
C PRO A 23 6.51 11.06 0.19
N THR A 24 7.73 11.46 0.53
CA THR A 24 8.96 11.02 -0.17
C THR A 24 9.65 9.85 0.54
N GLN A 25 9.27 9.56 1.78
CA GLN A 25 9.87 8.53 2.62
C GLN A 25 8.80 7.77 3.43
N ILE A 26 9.12 6.54 3.83
CA ILE A 26 8.29 5.73 4.72
C ILE A 26 8.70 6.08 6.16
N ALA A 27 8.06 7.10 6.71
CA ALA A 27 8.28 7.56 8.07
C ALA A 27 7.00 8.20 8.62
N PRO A 28 6.85 8.30 9.96
CA PRO A 28 5.82 9.14 10.54
C PRO A 28 6.03 10.60 10.16
N TYR A 29 4.98 11.26 9.69
CA TYR A 29 4.98 12.69 9.42
C TYR A 29 4.12 13.41 10.45
N GLN A 30 4.64 14.53 10.95
CA GLN A 30 3.88 15.46 11.77
C GLN A 30 4.09 16.88 11.25
N ARG A 31 2.99 17.57 10.92
CA ARG A 31 3.01 18.99 10.56
C ARG A 31 1.86 19.72 11.22
N SER A 32 2.10 20.95 11.63
CA SER A 32 1.07 21.84 12.16
C SER A 32 0.76 22.91 11.12
N LEU A 33 -0.53 23.14 10.87
CA LEU A 33 -1.01 24.26 10.06
C LEU A 33 -1.63 25.28 11.00
N SER A 34 -1.11 26.50 10.98
CA SER A 34 -1.68 27.61 11.73
C SER A 34 -2.58 28.43 10.83
N PHE A 35 -3.70 28.92 11.36
CA PHE A 35 -4.62 29.79 10.63
C PHE A 35 -5.16 30.90 11.54
N LEU A 36 -5.64 31.95 10.88
CA LEU A 36 -6.20 33.13 11.52
C LEU A 36 -7.64 33.32 11.04
N ILE A 37 -8.56 33.56 11.97
CA ILE A 37 -9.91 34.03 11.65
C ILE A 37 -9.95 35.53 11.89
N ASN A 38 -10.29 36.29 10.84
CA ASN A 38 -10.37 37.76 10.86
C ASN A 38 -9.11 38.44 11.43
N ASN A 39 -7.93 37.85 11.20
CA ASN A 39 -6.63 38.32 11.71
C ASN A 39 -6.55 38.43 13.25
N PHE A 40 -7.49 37.82 13.99
CA PHE A 40 -7.59 37.95 15.44
C PHE A 40 -7.49 36.60 16.13
N TYR A 41 -8.36 35.64 15.77
CA TYR A 41 -8.36 34.33 16.41
C TYR A 41 -7.32 33.43 15.77
N ARG A 42 -6.25 33.13 16.51
CA ARG A 42 -5.20 32.22 16.08
C ARG A 42 -5.49 30.80 16.54
N HIS A 43 -5.50 29.89 15.58
CA HIS A 43 -5.67 28.47 15.84
C HIS A 43 -4.64 27.66 15.04
N TYR A 44 -4.50 26.40 15.39
CA TYR A 44 -3.70 25.46 14.62
C TYR A 44 -4.34 24.08 14.60
N VAL A 45 -4.08 23.34 13.53
CA VAL A 45 -4.41 21.92 13.39
C VAL A 45 -3.11 21.15 13.27
N LYS A 46 -2.98 20.07 14.05
CA LYS A 46 -1.87 19.12 13.92
C LYS A 46 -2.31 17.97 13.02
N ILE A 47 -1.52 17.71 11.99
CA ILE A 47 -1.70 16.62 11.05
C ILE A 47 -0.62 15.59 11.37
N ILE A 48 -1.06 14.36 11.63
CA ILE A 48 -0.19 13.21 11.88
C ILE A 48 -0.52 12.19 10.80
N VAL A 49 0.49 11.73 10.08
CA VAL A 49 0.35 10.71 9.05
C VAL A 49 1.35 9.59 9.32
N ASP A 50 0.86 8.36 9.36
CA ASP A 50 1.69 7.17 9.43
C ASP A 50 1.82 6.58 8.02
N VAL A 51 3.01 6.72 7.42
CA VAL A 51 3.29 6.22 6.08
C VAL A 51 3.81 4.79 6.20
N ARG A 52 3.05 3.84 5.68
CA ARG A 52 3.40 2.42 5.67
C ARG A 52 3.65 1.93 4.26
N LEU A 53 4.62 1.03 4.12
CA LEU A 53 4.77 0.27 2.88
C LEU A 53 3.51 -0.58 2.63
N PRO A 54 3.08 -0.72 1.38
CA PRO A 54 2.13 -1.76 1.02
C PRO A 54 2.72 -3.11 1.41
N ILE A 55 2.08 -3.79 2.35
CA ILE A 55 2.45 -5.15 2.71
C ILE A 55 1.55 -6.06 1.90
N VAL A 56 2.18 -6.89 1.07
CA VAL A 56 1.45 -7.87 0.27
C VAL A 56 1.45 -9.20 0.99
N GLN A 57 0.27 -9.80 1.15
CA GLN A 57 0.05 -11.01 1.92
C GLN A 57 -0.28 -12.17 0.99
N LEU A 58 0.25 -13.35 1.28
CA LEU A 58 -0.08 -14.56 0.54
C LEU A 58 -1.23 -15.30 1.23
N SER A 59 -2.14 -15.87 0.44
CA SER A 59 -3.24 -16.70 0.94
C SER A 59 -2.78 -17.99 1.60
N ALA A 60 -1.52 -18.38 1.40
CA ALA A 60 -0.91 -19.55 2.01
C ALA A 60 0.59 -19.31 2.22
N GLU A 61 1.07 -19.58 3.43
CA GLU A 61 2.50 -19.47 3.77
C GLU A 61 3.33 -20.62 3.21
N LYS A 62 2.72 -21.80 3.04
CA LYS A 62 3.39 -23.01 2.54
C LYS A 62 2.55 -23.73 1.50
N LEU A 63 3.19 -24.12 0.41
CA LEU A 63 2.62 -25.01 -0.60
C LEU A 63 3.21 -26.40 -0.43
N LEU A 64 2.49 -27.25 0.29
CA LEU A 64 2.88 -28.65 0.48
C LEU A 64 2.31 -29.51 -0.66
N ARG A 65 3.18 -30.25 -1.34
CA ARG A 65 2.77 -31.35 -2.24
C ARG A 65 2.54 -32.58 -1.37
N ARG A 66 1.30 -33.11 -1.37
CA ARG A 66 1.07 -34.45 -0.80
C ARG A 66 1.58 -35.48 -1.81
N SER A 67 2.40 -36.42 -1.33
CA SER A 67 2.75 -37.61 -2.12
C SER A 67 1.48 -38.42 -2.31
N LEU A 68 0.96 -38.45 -3.54
CA LEU A 68 -0.17 -39.29 -3.91
C LEU A 68 0.39 -40.60 -4.47
N PRO A 69 -0.08 -41.78 -4.03
CA PRO A 69 0.51 -43.08 -4.39
C PRO A 69 0.60 -43.36 -5.90
N HIS A 70 -0.18 -42.64 -6.71
CA HIS A 70 -0.33 -42.85 -8.15
C HIS A 70 0.18 -41.68 -9.01
N ILE A 71 0.79 -40.66 -8.39
CA ILE A 71 1.36 -39.51 -9.13
C ILE A 71 2.83 -39.79 -9.40
N LEU A 72 3.21 -39.83 -10.68
CA LEU A 72 4.58 -40.05 -11.10
C LEU A 72 5.42 -38.79 -10.80
N ALA A 73 6.73 -38.95 -10.64
CA ALA A 73 7.65 -37.83 -10.44
C ALA A 73 7.58 -36.80 -11.59
N GLU A 74 7.12 -37.25 -12.75
CA GLU A 74 7.04 -36.51 -14.02
C GLU A 74 5.77 -35.64 -14.13
N ASP A 75 4.77 -35.88 -13.27
CA ASP A 75 3.54 -35.10 -13.26
C ASP A 75 3.80 -33.69 -12.69
N SER A 76 3.54 -32.67 -13.50
CA SER A 76 3.72 -31.28 -13.10
C SER A 76 2.71 -30.90 -12.01
N PHE A 77 3.19 -30.48 -10.85
CA PHE A 77 2.35 -29.93 -9.78
C PHE A 77 2.10 -28.44 -10.02
N ARG A 78 0.83 -28.05 -10.12
CA ARG A 78 0.40 -26.65 -10.22
C ARG A 78 -0.54 -26.30 -9.07
N LYS A 79 -0.28 -25.16 -8.41
CA LYS A 79 -1.16 -24.60 -7.39
C LYS A 79 -1.25 -23.09 -7.57
N VAL A 80 -2.42 -22.54 -7.29
CA VAL A 80 -2.66 -21.08 -7.30
C VAL A 80 -2.60 -20.58 -5.86
N VAL A 81 -1.92 -19.44 -5.67
CA VAL A 81 -1.93 -18.67 -4.44
C VAL A 81 -2.43 -17.27 -4.75
N ASN A 82 -3.22 -16.71 -3.85
CA ASN A 82 -3.68 -15.35 -3.99
C ASN A 82 -2.73 -14.42 -3.25
N LEU A 83 -2.52 -13.26 -3.85
CA LEU A 83 -1.70 -12.19 -3.32
C LEU A 83 -2.67 -11.03 -2.97
N TYR A 84 -2.73 -10.67 -1.70
CA TYR A 84 -3.65 -9.66 -1.18
C TYR A 84 -2.88 -8.39 -0.79
N ASN A 85 -3.37 -7.23 -1.23
CA ASN A 85 -2.86 -5.92 -0.84
C ASN A 85 -3.94 -5.20 0.00
N PRO A 86 -3.91 -5.29 1.34
CA PRO A 86 -4.96 -4.75 2.20
C PRO A 86 -5.12 -3.24 2.11
N LEU A 87 -4.06 -2.52 1.73
CA LEU A 87 -4.09 -1.06 1.64
C LEU A 87 -4.71 -0.57 0.32
N ASN A 88 -4.89 -1.45 -0.67
CA ASN A 88 -5.37 -1.10 -2.00
C ASN A 88 -4.58 0.08 -2.64
N VAL A 89 -3.29 0.17 -2.32
CA VAL A 89 -2.36 1.18 -2.84
C VAL A 89 -1.54 0.55 -3.96
N SER A 90 -1.34 1.28 -5.07
CA SER A 90 -0.46 0.84 -6.15
C SER A 90 0.91 0.42 -5.61
N THR A 91 1.32 -0.80 -5.88
CA THR A 91 2.57 -1.36 -5.34
C THR A 91 3.22 -2.28 -6.35
N GLU A 92 4.55 -2.17 -6.44
CA GLU A 92 5.36 -3.13 -7.18
C GLU A 92 5.84 -4.20 -6.22
N PHE A 93 5.70 -5.47 -6.61
CA PHE A 93 6.28 -6.59 -5.90
C PHE A 93 7.25 -7.32 -6.81
N ARG A 94 8.32 -7.85 -6.21
CA ARG A 94 9.32 -8.67 -6.91
C ARG A 94 9.39 -10.05 -6.28
N TRP A 95 9.31 -11.07 -7.13
CA TRP A 95 9.63 -12.43 -6.75
C TRP A 95 11.13 -12.69 -6.94
N ILE A 96 11.80 -13.11 -5.87
CA ILE A 96 13.21 -13.48 -5.90
C ILE A 96 13.30 -14.96 -5.53
N PRO A 97 13.56 -15.86 -6.49
CA PRO A 97 13.70 -17.28 -6.17
C PRO A 97 14.97 -17.50 -5.36
N ILE A 98 14.89 -18.37 -4.36
CA ILE A 98 16.09 -18.88 -3.68
C ILE A 98 16.63 -20.01 -4.54
N ILE A 99 17.75 -19.75 -5.23
CA ILE A 99 18.38 -20.70 -6.14
C ILE A 99 19.33 -21.59 -5.34
N GLY A 100 19.02 -22.89 -5.27
CA GLY A 100 19.92 -23.87 -4.65
C GLY A 100 20.99 -24.37 -5.63
N PRO A 101 21.92 -25.24 -5.18
CA PRO A 101 23.00 -25.78 -6.02
C PRO A 101 22.53 -26.50 -7.29
N LYS A 102 21.29 -27.00 -7.29
CA LYS A 102 20.67 -27.70 -8.43
C LYS A 102 19.77 -26.78 -9.28
N GLY A 103 19.81 -25.47 -9.06
CA GLY A 103 18.94 -24.51 -9.72
C GLY A 103 17.54 -24.41 -9.07
N THR A 104 16.54 -24.07 -9.87
CA THR A 104 15.14 -23.92 -9.44
C THR A 104 14.23 -24.85 -10.25
N THR A 105 13.44 -25.69 -9.57
CA THR A 105 12.57 -26.70 -10.21
C THR A 105 11.13 -26.23 -10.41
N PHE A 106 10.83 -24.95 -10.16
CA PHE A 106 9.48 -24.40 -10.30
C PHE A 106 9.47 -23.13 -11.15
N SER A 107 8.32 -22.84 -11.75
CA SER A 107 8.05 -21.56 -12.39
C SER A 107 6.82 -20.92 -11.77
N ILE A 108 6.83 -19.59 -11.66
CA ILE A 108 5.69 -18.81 -11.20
C ILE A 108 5.23 -17.98 -12.40
N ARG A 109 3.92 -17.97 -12.64
CA ARG A 109 3.29 -17.13 -13.66
C ARG A 109 2.17 -16.36 -13.00
N LEU A 110 2.10 -15.07 -13.28
CA LEU A 110 0.95 -14.26 -12.90
C LEU A 110 -0.26 -14.76 -13.67
N ALA A 111 -1.34 -15.05 -12.96
CA ALA A 111 -2.60 -15.46 -13.56
C ALA A 111 -3.46 -14.25 -13.96
N ALA A 112 -3.47 -13.22 -13.11
CA ALA A 112 -4.13 -11.93 -13.31
C ALA A 112 -3.53 -10.90 -12.34
N GLY A 113 -3.68 -9.61 -12.64
CA GLY A 113 -3.15 -8.49 -11.86
C GLY A 113 -2.53 -7.43 -12.76
N LEU A 114 -2.64 -6.16 -12.36
CA LEU A 114 -1.96 -5.00 -12.94
C LEU A 114 -1.01 -4.41 -11.88
#